data_AF-A0A819B9R2-F1
#
_entry.id   AF-A0A819B9R2-F1
#
_cell.length_a   1.000
_cell.length_b   1.000
_cell.length_c   1.000
_cell.angle_alpha   90.00
_cell.angle_beta   90.00
_cell.angle_gamma   90.00
#
_symmetry.space_group_name_H-M   'P 1'
#
loop_
_entity.id
_entity.type
_entity.pdbx_description
1 polymer ?
#
loop_
_entity_poly.entity_id
_entity_poly.type
_entity_poly.pdbx_seq_one_letter_code
_entity_poly.pdbx_strand_id
1 'polypeptide(L)'
;MDYNYLLLLLLLSSISFIQISSTKKICYGPYVTASSLEDLHQDIHLVAPLPIDCGGLSCEFYLSPSSALGSHGPLSAYGPLGITGPIGHYLWNPTTWRFRSNEIIDWTTSDMLFGRSNNPLSLTGPLSSESYHLKLPSINDFGKHLQALGLWGVLGPLGPLGALGPLGPLGPTGPHNTMNLAGHHSVSVKWTTNETHDFDLVEVLDESHVDEELDCSFMILGVISQIDETDRYYFNCKPNQFVTIVLVPEHSLDYFNISLFSSTDSSEKIASSDSMNYINFIQLELMNNNNGSFRIDVSLHEMHQYILAHSYRLIVTGSHDLLDLKEEENNIKGPHIIEC
;
A
#
# COMPACT_ATOMS: atom_id res chain seq x y z
N MET A 1 -12.25 -13.42 75.08
CA MET A 1 -10.82 -13.17 74.78
C MET A 1 -10.66 -13.57 73.34
N ASP A 2 -10.96 -12.61 72.46
CA ASP A 2 -11.47 -12.93 71.14
C ASP A 2 -10.46 -12.59 70.05
N TYR A 3 -10.12 -13.66 69.35
CA TYR A 3 -9.35 -13.79 68.12
C TYR A 3 -10.01 -13.05 66.94
N ASN A 4 -10.04 -11.72 66.97
CA ASN A 4 -10.58 -10.95 65.83
C ASN A 4 -9.72 -9.77 65.36
N TYR A 5 -8.52 -9.60 65.91
CA TYR A 5 -7.60 -8.53 65.48
C TYR A 5 -6.37 -9.01 64.68
N LEU A 6 -6.15 -10.32 64.56
CA LEU A 6 -4.98 -10.86 63.83
C LEU A 6 -5.24 -11.13 62.34
N LEU A 7 -6.50 -11.15 61.89
CA LEU A 7 -6.83 -11.41 60.48
C LEU A 7 -6.87 -10.13 59.62
N LEU A 8 -6.87 -8.94 60.23
CA LEU A 8 -6.93 -7.67 59.51
C LEU A 8 -5.54 -7.10 59.13
N LEU A 9 -4.46 -7.72 59.60
CA LEU A 9 -3.07 -7.28 59.36
C LEU A 9 -2.30 -8.13 58.34
N LEU A 10 -2.92 -9.15 57.75
CA LEU A 10 -2.31 -10.04 56.74
C LEU A 10 -2.87 -9.85 55.32
N LEU A 11 -3.67 -8.81 55.08
CA LEU A 11 -4.21 -8.45 53.74
C LEU A 11 -3.57 -7.18 53.14
N LEU A 12 -2.35 -6.83 53.55
CA LEU A 12 -1.64 -5.62 53.08
C LEU A 12 -0.26 -5.90 52.44
N SER A 13 -0.01 -7.12 51.93
CA SER A 13 1.25 -7.44 51.26
C SER A 13 1.06 -8.19 49.94
N SER A 14 0.35 -7.58 49.00
CA SER A 14 0.43 -7.92 47.57
C SER A 14 -0.28 -6.86 46.72
N ILE A 15 0.07 -5.59 46.94
CA ILE A 15 -0.13 -4.60 45.87
C ILE A 15 1.03 -4.82 44.91
N SER A 16 0.82 -5.72 43.95
CA SER A 16 1.62 -5.76 42.74
C SER A 16 1.51 -4.38 42.12
N PHE A 17 2.59 -3.61 42.16
CA PHE A 17 2.74 -2.46 41.29
C PHE A 17 2.61 -2.98 39.86
N ILE A 18 1.44 -2.79 39.27
CA ILE A 18 1.31 -2.79 37.82
C ILE A 18 2.14 -1.58 37.39
N GLN A 19 3.41 -1.81 37.08
CA GLN A 19 4.13 -0.91 36.21
C GLN A 19 3.36 -0.94 34.89
N ILE A 20 2.46 0.03 34.73
CA ILE A 20 2.01 0.46 33.42
C ILE A 20 3.27 1.00 32.77
N SER A 21 4.02 0.10 32.13
CA SER A 21 5.00 0.50 31.13
C SER A 21 4.19 1.16 30.04
N SER A 22 4.03 2.48 30.16
CA SER A 22 3.59 3.34 29.07
C SER A 22 4.69 3.29 28.01
N THR A 23 4.74 2.19 27.25
CA THR A 23 5.45 2.18 25.99
C THR A 23 4.77 3.25 25.15
N LYS A 24 5.49 4.35 24.95
CA LYS A 24 5.02 5.46 24.14
C LYS A 24 4.86 4.91 22.74
N LYS A 25 3.62 4.69 22.30
CA LYS A 25 3.31 4.25 20.93
C LYS A 25 4.03 5.19 19.96
N ILE A 26 4.90 4.64 19.13
CA ILE A 26 5.59 5.35 18.07
C ILE A 26 4.54 5.70 17.03
N CYS A 27 4.26 6.99 16.92
CA CYS A 27 3.48 7.49 15.82
C CYS A 27 4.37 7.68 14.59
N TYR A 28 3.99 7.06 13.48
CA TYR A 28 4.57 7.31 12.17
C TYR A 28 3.76 8.36 11.39
N GLY A 29 2.44 8.35 11.50
CA GLY A 29 1.51 9.33 10.93
C GLY A 29 0.11 8.75 10.77
N PRO A 30 -0.85 9.56 10.27
CA PRO A 30 -2.20 9.10 9.99
C PRO A 30 -2.20 8.00 8.93
N TYR A 31 -3.17 7.10 9.02
CA TYR A 31 -3.34 6.03 8.04
C TYR A 31 -4.80 5.68 7.77
N VAL A 32 -5.03 5.05 6.62
CA VAL A 32 -6.31 4.46 6.22
C VAL A 32 -6.08 2.99 5.88
N THR A 33 -7.00 2.12 6.30
CA THR A 33 -7.00 0.70 5.93
C THR A 33 -8.31 0.31 5.28
N ALA A 34 -8.37 -0.88 4.68
CA ALA A 34 -9.64 -1.38 4.16
C ALA A 34 -10.66 -1.57 5.29
N SER A 35 -10.23 -2.05 6.47
CA SER A 35 -11.09 -2.18 7.65
C SER A 35 -11.60 -0.81 8.14
N SER A 36 -10.76 0.24 8.18
CA SER A 36 -11.22 1.56 8.64
C SER A 36 -12.22 2.23 7.69
N LEU A 37 -12.16 1.92 6.39
CA LEU A 37 -13.20 2.31 5.43
C LEU A 37 -14.47 1.48 5.57
N GLU A 38 -14.34 0.19 5.88
CA GLU A 38 -15.49 -0.69 6.12
C GLU A 38 -16.32 -0.24 7.33
N ASP A 39 -15.64 0.25 8.38
CA ASP A 39 -16.24 0.82 9.58
C ASP A 39 -17.06 2.09 9.32
N LEU A 40 -16.89 2.76 8.17
CA LEU A 40 -17.77 3.85 7.76
C LEU A 40 -19.18 3.36 7.40
N HIS A 41 -19.35 2.07 7.12
CA HIS A 41 -20.61 1.49 6.63
C HIS A 41 -21.18 2.24 5.42
N GLN A 42 -20.29 2.71 4.53
CA GLN A 42 -20.61 3.51 3.34
C GLN A 42 -21.25 4.90 3.64
N ASP A 43 -21.19 5.38 4.89
CA ASP A 43 -21.67 6.70 5.26
C ASP A 43 -20.68 7.80 4.88
N ILE A 44 -20.83 8.31 3.66
CA ILE A 44 -20.01 9.39 3.12
C ILE A 44 -20.21 10.74 3.83
N HIS A 45 -21.28 10.91 4.62
CA HIS A 45 -21.55 12.17 5.32
C HIS A 45 -20.59 12.45 6.47
N LEU A 46 -19.84 11.42 6.91
CA LEU A 46 -18.80 11.53 7.93
C LEU A 46 -17.47 12.04 7.37
N VAL A 47 -17.39 12.23 6.05
CA VAL A 47 -16.15 12.54 5.33
C VAL A 47 -16.19 13.98 4.81
N ALA A 48 -15.07 14.68 4.93
CA ALA A 48 -14.84 16.00 4.39
C ALA A 48 -13.62 15.97 3.44
N PRO A 49 -13.67 16.64 2.27
CA PRO A 49 -14.88 17.20 1.66
C PRO A 49 -15.89 16.09 1.32
N LEU A 50 -17.18 16.39 1.49
CA LEU A 50 -18.26 15.45 1.20
C LEU A 50 -18.24 15.10 -0.30
N PRO A 51 -18.03 13.83 -0.68
CA PRO A 51 -18.09 13.46 -2.09
C PRO A 51 -19.53 13.43 -2.60
N ILE A 52 -19.86 14.25 -3.59
CA ILE A 52 -21.20 14.34 -4.18
C ILE A 52 -21.17 13.87 -5.64
N ASP A 53 -20.19 14.32 -6.42
CA ASP A 53 -20.00 13.91 -7.82
C ASP A 53 -18.86 12.88 -7.95
N CYS A 54 -19.26 11.62 -8.15
CA CYS A 54 -18.33 10.52 -8.39
C CYS A 54 -18.29 10.02 -9.84
N GLY A 55 -18.71 10.83 -10.82
CA GLY A 55 -18.43 10.54 -12.23
C GLY A 55 -19.26 9.41 -12.84
N GLY A 56 -20.52 9.26 -12.43
CA GLY A 56 -21.51 8.44 -13.12
C GLY A 56 -22.44 7.65 -12.20
N LEU A 57 -21.88 6.99 -11.19
CA LEU A 57 -22.61 6.29 -10.14
C LEU A 57 -22.54 7.09 -8.83
N SER A 58 -23.35 6.70 -7.83
CA SER A 58 -23.28 7.34 -6.52
C SER A 58 -21.94 7.05 -5.84
N CYS A 59 -21.48 7.96 -5.00
CA CYS A 59 -20.22 7.80 -4.29
C CYS A 59 -20.26 6.57 -3.35
N GLU A 60 -21.39 6.31 -2.70
CA GLU A 60 -21.61 5.12 -1.88
C GLU A 60 -21.53 3.83 -2.69
N PHE A 61 -21.97 3.83 -3.96
CA PHE A 61 -21.82 2.67 -4.83
C PHE A 61 -20.34 2.29 -5.02
N TYR A 62 -19.44 3.27 -5.11
CA TYR A 62 -17.99 3.02 -5.20
C TYR A 62 -17.38 2.49 -3.89
N LEU A 63 -18.09 2.62 -2.77
CA LEU A 63 -17.75 1.98 -1.50
C LEU A 63 -18.46 0.62 -1.31
N SER A 64 -19.26 0.14 -2.27
CA SER A 64 -19.88 -1.19 -2.09
C SER A 64 -18.82 -2.31 -2.19
N PRO A 65 -18.97 -3.44 -1.45
CA PRO A 65 -18.04 -4.58 -1.48
C PRO A 65 -17.86 -5.25 -2.85
N SER A 66 -18.74 -4.96 -3.81
CA SER A 66 -18.66 -5.44 -5.20
C SER A 66 -18.18 -4.37 -6.19
N SER A 67 -17.64 -3.25 -5.70
CA SER A 67 -17.21 -2.12 -6.53
C SER A 67 -15.70 -1.92 -6.46
N ALA A 68 -15.24 -0.67 -6.54
CA ALA A 68 -13.85 -0.33 -6.82
C ALA A 68 -12.83 -0.82 -5.77
N LEU A 69 -13.22 -0.90 -4.50
CA LEU A 69 -12.36 -1.44 -3.43
C LEU A 69 -12.57 -2.94 -3.18
N GLY A 70 -13.60 -3.51 -3.79
CA GLY A 70 -14.07 -4.87 -3.54
C GLY A 70 -13.50 -5.94 -4.46
N SER A 71 -14.06 -7.14 -4.37
CA SER A 71 -13.64 -8.33 -5.13
C SER A 71 -13.83 -8.24 -6.65
N HIS A 72 -14.57 -7.24 -7.14
CA HIS A 72 -14.76 -6.96 -8.56
C HIS A 72 -14.04 -5.69 -9.02
N GLY A 73 -13.35 -5.02 -8.09
CA GLY A 73 -12.61 -3.80 -8.35
C GLY A 73 -11.26 -4.06 -9.03
N PRO A 74 -10.57 -2.99 -9.43
CA PRO A 74 -9.25 -3.08 -10.09
C PRO A 74 -8.12 -3.64 -9.19
N LEU A 75 -8.29 -3.68 -7.87
CA LEU A 75 -7.30 -4.30 -6.97
C LEU A 75 -7.54 -5.80 -6.74
N SER A 76 -8.61 -6.37 -7.31
CA SER A 76 -8.96 -7.77 -7.11
C SER A 76 -8.11 -8.73 -7.96
N ALA A 77 -8.28 -10.04 -7.73
CA ALA A 77 -7.72 -11.12 -8.53
C ALA A 77 -8.04 -11.02 -10.04
N TYR A 78 -9.14 -10.34 -10.40
CA TYR A 78 -9.57 -10.12 -11.79
C TYR A 78 -9.10 -8.78 -12.36
N GLY A 79 -8.57 -7.90 -11.50
CA GLY A 79 -8.06 -6.60 -11.89
C GLY A 79 -6.72 -6.69 -12.63
N PRO A 80 -6.17 -5.54 -13.07
CA PRO A 80 -4.89 -5.49 -13.77
C PRO A 80 -3.68 -5.91 -12.92
N LEU A 81 -3.79 -5.91 -11.59
CA LEU A 81 -2.77 -6.46 -10.69
C LEU A 81 -2.96 -7.95 -10.40
N GLY A 82 -4.10 -8.50 -10.83
CA GLY A 82 -4.48 -9.90 -10.66
C GLY A 82 -3.78 -10.84 -11.64
N ILE A 83 -4.03 -12.14 -11.49
CA ILE A 83 -3.32 -13.18 -12.24
C ILE A 83 -3.57 -13.07 -13.75
N THR A 84 -4.75 -12.59 -14.15
CA THR A 84 -5.14 -12.32 -15.54
C THR A 84 -4.67 -10.97 -16.06
N GLY A 85 -4.07 -10.13 -15.21
CA GLY A 85 -3.58 -8.81 -15.57
C GLY A 85 -2.24 -8.84 -16.33
N PRO A 86 -1.78 -7.67 -16.81
CA PRO A 86 -0.51 -7.51 -17.52
C PRO A 86 0.74 -7.92 -16.72
N ILE A 87 0.67 -7.97 -15.39
CA ILE A 87 1.79 -8.42 -14.53
C ILE A 87 1.62 -9.86 -14.03
N GLY A 88 0.54 -10.54 -14.41
CA GLY A 88 0.26 -11.90 -14.01
C GLY A 88 1.00 -12.95 -14.86
N HIS A 89 0.71 -14.23 -14.66
CA HIS A 89 1.48 -15.33 -15.28
C HIS A 89 0.89 -15.85 -16.60
N TYR A 90 -0.22 -15.28 -17.07
CA TYR A 90 -0.89 -15.72 -18.30
C TYR A 90 -0.30 -15.08 -19.58
N LEU A 91 -0.76 -15.59 -20.73
CA LEU A 91 -0.34 -15.15 -22.07
C LEU A 91 -0.57 -13.65 -22.36
N TRP A 92 -1.28 -12.93 -21.51
CA TRP A 92 -1.51 -11.48 -21.66
C TRP A 92 -0.37 -10.65 -21.06
N ASN A 93 0.55 -11.26 -20.30
CA ASN A 93 1.68 -10.57 -19.73
C ASN A 93 2.68 -10.17 -20.85
N PRO A 94 2.91 -8.87 -21.09
CA PRO A 94 3.82 -8.41 -22.14
C PRO A 94 5.26 -8.95 -22.01
N THR A 95 5.72 -9.22 -20.79
CA THR A 95 7.05 -9.79 -20.55
C THR A 95 7.21 -11.20 -21.12
N THR A 96 6.13 -11.98 -21.22
CA THR A 96 6.15 -13.32 -21.86
C THR A 96 6.35 -13.24 -23.38
N TRP A 97 5.94 -12.14 -24.00
CA TRP A 97 6.16 -11.87 -25.43
C TRP A 97 7.53 -11.23 -25.71
N ARG A 98 8.15 -10.59 -24.71
CA ARG A 98 9.49 -9.98 -24.81
C ARG A 98 10.56 -10.97 -25.29
N PHE A 99 10.46 -12.24 -24.89
CA PHE A 99 11.41 -13.29 -25.30
C PHE A 99 11.13 -13.92 -26.67
N ARG A 100 9.99 -13.60 -27.31
CA ARG A 100 9.60 -14.18 -28.61
C ARG A 100 9.79 -13.26 -29.81
N SER A 101 10.03 -11.97 -29.61
CA SER A 101 10.32 -11.05 -30.71
C SER A 101 11.57 -10.22 -30.42
N ASN A 102 12.63 -10.47 -31.17
CA ASN A 102 13.87 -9.68 -31.12
C ASN A 102 13.72 -8.26 -31.75
N GLU A 103 12.52 -7.85 -32.17
CA GLU A 103 12.35 -6.67 -33.04
C GLU A 103 11.20 -5.72 -32.68
N ILE A 104 10.33 -6.02 -31.70
CA ILE A 104 9.11 -5.20 -31.50
C ILE A 104 9.31 -4.05 -30.51
N ILE A 105 10.17 -4.20 -29.49
CA ILE A 105 10.47 -3.09 -28.56
C ILE A 105 11.93 -3.18 -28.10
N ASP A 106 12.77 -2.29 -28.62
CA ASP A 106 14.14 -2.10 -28.12
C ASP A 106 14.10 -1.23 -26.85
N TRP A 107 14.06 -1.90 -25.71
CA TRP A 107 14.03 -1.24 -24.40
C TRP A 107 15.41 -0.77 -23.93
N THR A 108 16.48 -1.03 -24.69
CA THR A 108 17.83 -0.49 -24.39
C THR A 108 17.91 1.02 -24.61
N THR A 109 16.91 1.62 -25.25
CA THR A 109 16.73 3.07 -25.35
C THR A 109 15.78 3.61 -24.28
N SER A 110 15.86 3.16 -23.02
CA SER A 110 15.10 3.75 -21.90
C SER A 110 15.29 5.28 -21.80
N ASP A 111 16.43 5.78 -22.31
CA ASP A 111 16.72 7.18 -22.61
C ASP A 111 15.63 7.91 -23.43
N MET A 112 14.88 7.22 -24.30
CA MET A 112 13.77 7.84 -25.05
C MET A 112 12.58 8.20 -24.18
N LEU A 113 12.28 7.41 -23.14
CA LEU A 113 11.18 7.67 -22.23
C LEU A 113 11.62 8.66 -21.14
N PHE A 114 12.72 8.39 -20.44
CA PHE A 114 13.11 9.17 -19.26
C PHE A 114 14.08 10.31 -19.55
N GLY A 115 14.72 10.34 -20.72
CA GLY A 115 15.62 11.42 -21.13
C GLY A 115 14.91 12.68 -21.65
N ARG A 116 13.57 12.68 -21.74
CA ARG A 116 12.76 13.83 -22.16
C ARG A 116 12.06 14.47 -20.96
N SER A 117 11.95 15.80 -20.94
CA SER A 117 11.31 16.54 -19.85
C SER A 117 9.77 16.52 -19.86
N ASN A 118 9.14 15.79 -20.79
CA ASN A 118 7.69 15.64 -20.91
C ASN A 118 7.24 14.18 -20.76
N ASN A 119 7.98 13.42 -19.95
CA ASN A 119 7.71 12.02 -19.68
C ASN A 119 6.67 11.84 -18.57
N PRO A 120 6.09 10.63 -18.40
CA PRO A 120 5.06 10.39 -17.38
C PRO A 120 5.50 10.63 -15.94
N LEU A 121 6.80 10.62 -15.65
CA LEU A 121 7.38 10.89 -14.33
C LEU A 121 8.04 12.28 -14.27
N SER A 122 7.80 13.15 -15.25
CA SER A 122 8.29 14.53 -15.25
C SER A 122 7.36 15.47 -14.46
N LEU A 123 7.73 16.76 -14.38
CA LEU A 123 6.88 17.81 -13.83
C LEU A 123 5.48 17.90 -14.52
N THR A 124 5.37 17.41 -15.75
CA THR A 124 4.08 17.37 -16.47
C THR A 124 3.26 16.10 -16.21
N GLY A 125 3.84 15.13 -15.49
CA GLY A 125 3.22 13.88 -15.10
C GLY A 125 2.21 14.00 -13.94
N PRO A 126 1.59 12.88 -13.52
CA PRO A 126 0.58 12.86 -12.47
C PRO A 126 1.16 13.01 -11.06
N LEU A 127 2.48 12.88 -10.90
CA LEU A 127 3.18 13.00 -9.61
C LEU A 127 3.68 14.42 -9.32
N SER A 128 3.45 15.39 -10.21
CA SER A 128 3.78 16.77 -9.88
C SER A 128 2.76 17.37 -8.92
N SER A 129 3.20 18.31 -8.08
CA SER A 129 2.33 19.04 -7.15
C SER A 129 1.11 19.66 -7.88
N GLU A 130 1.30 20.27 -9.05
CA GLU A 130 0.18 20.82 -9.83
C GLU A 130 -0.82 19.74 -10.28
N SER A 131 -0.35 18.61 -10.81
CA SER A 131 -1.23 17.54 -11.27
C SER A 131 -1.96 16.86 -10.12
N TYR A 132 -1.24 16.61 -9.02
CA TYR A 132 -1.74 15.87 -7.87
C TYR A 132 -2.69 16.70 -7.00
N HIS A 133 -2.36 17.96 -6.72
CA HIS A 133 -3.12 18.81 -5.79
C HIS A 133 -4.17 19.69 -6.45
N LEU A 134 -4.01 20.02 -7.74
CA LEU A 134 -4.94 20.93 -8.44
C LEU A 134 -5.74 20.21 -9.52
N LYS A 135 -5.06 19.50 -10.44
CA LYS A 135 -5.74 18.88 -11.58
C LYS A 135 -6.60 17.69 -11.16
N LEU A 136 -6.05 16.77 -10.37
CA LEU A 136 -6.75 15.56 -9.94
C LEU A 136 -8.05 15.90 -9.17
N PRO A 137 -8.04 16.78 -8.15
CA PRO A 137 -9.28 17.19 -7.48
C PRO A 137 -10.25 17.98 -8.36
N SER A 138 -9.78 18.67 -9.40
CA SER A 138 -10.65 19.43 -10.30
C SER A 138 -11.47 18.57 -11.27
N ILE A 139 -11.18 17.26 -11.37
CA ILE A 139 -11.94 16.34 -12.23
C ILE A 139 -13.37 16.19 -11.70
N ASN A 140 -13.49 15.79 -10.43
CA ASN A 140 -14.72 15.63 -9.65
C ASN A 140 -14.35 15.25 -8.20
N ASP A 141 -15.36 14.98 -7.36
CA ASP A 141 -15.12 14.64 -5.95
C ASP A 141 -14.48 13.25 -5.80
N PHE A 142 -14.77 12.31 -6.71
CA PHE A 142 -14.02 11.04 -6.75
C PHE A 142 -12.53 11.29 -6.97
N GLY A 143 -12.17 12.21 -7.89
CA GLY A 143 -10.81 12.65 -8.12
C GLY A 143 -10.15 13.23 -6.87
N LYS A 144 -10.87 14.07 -6.10
CA LYS A 144 -10.36 14.55 -4.80
C LYS A 144 -10.06 13.39 -3.85
N HIS A 145 -10.94 12.40 -3.79
CA HIS A 145 -10.79 11.22 -2.92
C HIS A 145 -9.87 10.12 -3.47
N LEU A 146 -9.26 10.31 -4.64
CA LEU A 146 -8.10 9.55 -5.11
C LEU A 146 -6.77 10.08 -4.55
N GLN A 147 -6.76 11.25 -3.89
CA GLN A 147 -5.60 11.66 -3.12
C GLN A 147 -5.41 10.74 -1.89
N ALA A 148 -4.19 10.75 -1.34
CA ALA A 148 -3.84 9.89 -0.22
C ALA A 148 -4.74 10.16 0.99
N LEU A 149 -5.05 9.10 1.74
CA LEU A 149 -6.01 9.08 2.85
C LEU A 149 -7.47 9.36 2.44
N GLY A 150 -7.73 9.56 1.15
CA GLY A 150 -9.06 9.61 0.56
C GLY A 150 -9.77 8.26 0.61
N LEU A 151 -11.10 8.29 0.45
CA LEU A 151 -11.93 7.09 0.41
C LEU A 151 -11.46 6.05 -0.62
N TRP A 152 -10.91 6.53 -1.75
CA TRP A 152 -10.37 5.69 -2.81
C TRP A 152 -8.87 5.94 -3.02
N GLY A 153 -8.17 6.45 -2.01
CA GLY A 153 -6.77 6.87 -2.12
C GLY A 153 -5.82 5.75 -2.56
N VAL A 154 -6.15 4.50 -2.22
CA VAL A 154 -5.43 3.30 -2.68
C VAL A 154 -5.52 3.09 -4.20
N LEU A 155 -6.54 3.63 -4.86
CA LEU A 155 -6.70 3.57 -6.32
C LEU A 155 -6.04 4.75 -7.04
N GLY A 156 -5.57 5.74 -6.29
CA GLY A 156 -5.03 6.98 -6.82
C GLY A 156 -3.59 6.88 -7.33
N PRO A 157 -2.99 8.03 -7.70
CA PRO A 157 -1.63 8.08 -8.25
C PRO A 157 -0.52 7.56 -7.33
N LEU A 158 -0.77 7.50 -6.01
CA LEU A 158 0.17 6.99 -4.99
C LEU A 158 -0.14 5.55 -4.56
N GLY A 159 -1.11 4.90 -5.22
CA GLY A 159 -1.41 3.49 -5.05
C GLY A 159 -0.70 2.60 -6.06
N PRO A 160 -0.92 1.27 -6.02
CA PRO A 160 -0.24 0.30 -6.88
C PRO A 160 -0.64 0.39 -8.37
N LEU A 161 -1.72 1.10 -8.69
CA LEU A 161 -2.13 1.39 -10.08
C LEU A 161 -1.50 2.67 -10.63
N GLY A 162 -0.82 3.44 -9.77
CA GLY A 162 -0.18 4.70 -10.09
C GLY A 162 1.13 4.57 -10.86
N ALA A 163 1.77 5.70 -11.13
CA ALA A 163 2.98 5.76 -11.95
C ALA A 163 4.22 5.13 -11.28
N LEU A 164 4.21 5.02 -9.94
CA LEU A 164 5.25 4.33 -9.15
C LEU A 164 4.85 2.89 -8.78
N GLY A 165 3.69 2.42 -9.22
CA GLY A 165 3.26 1.03 -9.00
C GLY A 165 3.80 0.08 -10.07
N PRO A 166 3.55 -1.24 -9.93
CA PRO A 166 4.05 -2.27 -10.85
C PRO A 166 3.52 -2.16 -12.30
N LEU A 167 2.43 -1.43 -12.52
CA LEU A 167 1.92 -1.13 -13.88
C LEU A 167 2.51 0.15 -14.48
N GLY A 168 3.23 0.92 -13.67
CA GLY A 168 3.87 2.16 -14.08
C GLY A 168 5.10 1.92 -14.96
N PRO A 169 5.69 3.00 -15.50
CA PRO A 169 6.88 2.93 -16.34
C PRO A 169 8.13 2.37 -15.63
N LEU A 170 8.14 2.29 -14.30
CA LEU A 170 9.24 1.73 -13.50
C LEU A 170 9.04 0.26 -13.11
N GLY A 171 7.88 -0.32 -13.45
CA GLY A 171 7.52 -1.68 -13.09
C GLY A 171 8.07 -2.77 -14.00
N PRO A 172 7.73 -4.05 -13.72
CA PRO A 172 8.20 -5.22 -14.46
C PRO A 172 7.89 -5.19 -15.95
N THR A 173 6.78 -4.56 -16.35
CA THR A 173 6.40 -4.42 -17.76
C THR A 173 7.06 -3.22 -18.45
N GLY A 174 7.82 -2.41 -17.71
CA GLY A 174 8.55 -1.26 -18.21
C GLY A 174 9.86 -1.60 -18.95
N PRO A 175 10.63 -0.58 -19.38
CA PRO A 175 11.88 -0.75 -20.11
C PRO A 175 12.92 -1.62 -19.38
N HIS A 176 13.04 -1.45 -18.06
CA HIS A 176 14.10 -2.06 -17.26
C HIS A 176 13.88 -3.53 -16.91
N ASN A 177 12.66 -4.07 -17.09
CA ASN A 177 12.30 -5.45 -16.77
C ASN A 177 12.79 -5.91 -15.39
N THR A 178 12.06 -5.49 -14.37
CA THR A 178 12.41 -5.70 -12.96
C THR A 178 11.96 -7.05 -12.39
N MET A 179 11.55 -7.98 -13.25
CA MET A 179 11.12 -9.33 -12.85
C MET A 179 12.32 -10.14 -12.35
N ASN A 180 12.24 -10.63 -11.11
CA ASN A 180 13.31 -11.31 -10.38
C ASN A 180 14.62 -10.50 -10.34
N LEU A 181 14.50 -9.17 -10.38
CA LEU A 181 15.64 -8.27 -10.26
C LEU A 181 15.89 -8.04 -8.78
N ALA A 182 16.83 -8.81 -8.24
CA ALA A 182 17.25 -8.74 -6.85
C ALA A 182 17.94 -7.40 -6.48
N GLY A 183 17.68 -6.91 -5.28
CA GLY A 183 18.27 -5.72 -4.68
C GLY A 183 17.58 -4.41 -5.06
N HIS A 184 18.10 -3.30 -4.54
CA HIS A 184 17.58 -1.96 -4.80
C HIS A 184 18.14 -1.38 -6.10
N HIS A 185 17.26 -1.02 -7.04
CA HIS A 185 17.64 -0.36 -8.29
C HIS A 185 16.92 0.97 -8.45
N SER A 186 17.57 1.91 -9.13
CA SER A 186 17.00 3.21 -9.45
C SER A 186 17.32 3.65 -10.87
N VAL A 187 16.49 4.54 -11.41
CA VAL A 187 16.71 5.17 -12.71
C VAL A 187 16.62 6.68 -12.60
N SER A 188 17.58 7.36 -13.24
CA SER A 188 17.57 8.80 -13.38
C SER A 188 16.55 9.24 -14.43
N VAL A 189 15.60 10.07 -14.00
CA VAL A 189 14.52 10.60 -14.83
C VAL A 189 14.65 12.11 -14.96
N LYS A 190 14.55 12.60 -16.19
CA LYS A 190 14.52 14.03 -16.46
C LYS A 190 13.20 14.65 -16.00
N TRP A 191 13.24 15.35 -14.88
CA TRP A 191 12.06 15.99 -14.26
C TRP A 191 11.65 17.28 -14.99
N THR A 192 12.63 18.14 -15.30
CA THR A 192 12.47 19.36 -16.11
C THR A 192 13.54 19.40 -17.20
N THR A 193 13.65 20.50 -17.96
CA THR A 193 14.72 20.62 -18.98
C THR A 193 16.12 20.58 -18.38
N ASN A 194 16.26 20.96 -17.10
CA ASN A 194 17.53 21.17 -16.40
C ASN A 194 17.69 20.32 -15.12
N GLU A 195 16.64 19.63 -14.69
CA GLU A 195 16.64 18.85 -13.45
C GLU A 195 16.38 17.37 -13.76
N THR A 196 17.08 16.52 -13.02
CA THR A 196 16.99 15.05 -13.08
C THR A 196 16.86 14.55 -11.66
N HIS A 197 15.99 13.57 -11.45
CA HIS A 197 15.74 12.93 -10.17
C HIS A 197 15.82 11.41 -10.32
N ASP A 198 16.29 10.74 -9.27
CA ASP A 198 16.37 9.29 -9.26
C ASP A 198 15.10 8.71 -8.65
N PHE A 199 14.48 7.79 -9.40
CA PHE A 199 13.30 7.05 -8.96
C PHE A 199 13.68 5.60 -8.75
N ASP A 200 13.19 5.02 -7.66
CA ASP A 200 13.34 3.61 -7.36
C ASP A 200 12.53 2.77 -8.37
N LEU A 201 13.09 1.66 -8.83
CA LEU A 201 12.38 0.71 -9.69
C LEU A 201 11.39 -0.10 -8.85
N VAL A 202 10.40 -0.74 -9.49
CA VAL A 202 9.49 -1.66 -8.77
C VAL A 202 9.96 -3.08 -9.02
N GLU A 203 10.75 -3.66 -8.13
CA GLU A 203 11.20 -5.04 -8.24
C GLU A 203 10.08 -6.04 -8.00
N VAL A 204 10.09 -7.15 -8.75
CA VAL A 204 9.18 -8.27 -8.51
C VAL A 204 9.98 -9.46 -8.04
N LEU A 205 9.72 -9.89 -6.81
CA LEU A 205 10.48 -10.92 -6.12
C LEU A 205 9.57 -12.08 -5.74
N ASP A 206 10.14 -13.29 -5.72
CA ASP A 206 9.53 -14.43 -5.05
C ASP A 206 10.03 -14.52 -3.59
N GLU A 207 9.41 -15.39 -2.80
CA GLU A 207 9.77 -15.59 -1.39
C GLU A 207 11.21 -16.07 -1.16
N SER A 208 11.92 -16.53 -2.20
CA SER A 208 13.32 -16.96 -2.05
C SER A 208 14.32 -15.79 -1.98
N HIS A 209 13.86 -14.56 -2.26
CA HIS A 209 14.68 -13.35 -2.27
C HIS A 209 14.38 -12.40 -1.09
N VAL A 210 13.74 -12.90 -0.02
CA VAL A 210 13.29 -12.10 1.14
C VAL A 210 14.44 -11.54 2.00
N ASP A 211 15.66 -12.06 1.85
CA ASP A 211 16.85 -11.57 2.57
C ASP A 211 17.44 -10.27 1.96
N GLU A 212 16.80 -9.69 0.95
CA GLU A 212 17.27 -8.49 0.27
C GLU A 212 16.83 -7.19 0.98
N GLU A 213 17.60 -6.12 0.78
CA GLU A 213 17.24 -4.80 1.31
C GLU A 213 16.10 -4.20 0.47
N LEU A 214 14.86 -4.44 0.91
CA LEU A 214 13.66 -3.88 0.28
C LEU A 214 13.47 -2.40 0.65
N ASP A 215 13.10 -1.59 -0.34
CA ASP A 215 12.69 -0.21 -0.17
C ASP A 215 11.14 -0.10 -0.14
N CYS A 216 10.53 1.04 -0.50
CA CYS A 216 9.06 1.16 -0.60
C CYS A 216 8.53 0.92 -2.02
N SER A 217 9.27 0.23 -2.89
CA SER A 217 8.96 0.10 -4.30
C SER A 217 9.16 -1.33 -4.74
N PHE A 218 8.29 -2.24 -4.29
CA PHE A 218 8.44 -3.65 -4.61
C PHE A 218 7.10 -4.39 -4.70
N MET A 219 7.16 -5.57 -5.30
CA MET A 219 6.09 -6.56 -5.30
C MET A 219 6.65 -7.94 -4.95
N ILE A 220 6.04 -8.62 -3.98
CA ILE A 220 6.37 -10.00 -3.62
C ILE A 220 5.26 -10.93 -4.09
N LEU A 221 5.65 -12.01 -4.76
CA LEU A 221 4.81 -13.15 -5.08
C LEU A 221 4.91 -14.17 -3.94
N GLY A 222 3.89 -14.18 -3.08
CA GLY A 222 3.87 -14.99 -1.85
C GLY A 222 2.87 -16.14 -1.90
N VAL A 223 3.09 -17.15 -1.06
CA VAL A 223 2.26 -18.36 -0.99
C VAL A 223 2.11 -18.85 0.44
N ILE A 224 0.89 -18.76 0.98
CA ILE A 224 0.56 -19.40 2.26
C ILE A 224 0.12 -20.84 2.01
N SER A 225 0.86 -21.79 2.55
CA SER A 225 0.60 -23.23 2.44
C SER A 225 -0.20 -23.77 3.64
N GLN A 226 -0.11 -23.12 4.81
CA GLN A 226 -0.78 -23.58 6.05
C GLN A 226 -1.54 -22.44 6.74
N ILE A 227 -2.61 -22.74 7.47
CA ILE A 227 -3.49 -21.70 8.05
C ILE A 227 -2.81 -20.91 9.18
N ASP A 228 -1.86 -21.52 9.86
CA ASP A 228 -1.07 -20.95 10.95
C ASP A 228 0.26 -20.34 10.48
N GLU A 229 0.53 -20.43 9.17
CA GLU A 229 1.67 -19.77 8.55
C GLU A 229 1.44 -18.26 8.48
N THR A 230 2.53 -17.53 8.64
CA THR A 230 2.52 -16.06 8.54
C THR A 230 3.82 -15.65 7.90
N ASP A 231 3.72 -15.08 6.71
CA ASP A 231 4.86 -14.58 5.98
C ASP A 231 5.24 -13.21 6.53
N ARG A 232 6.55 -12.98 6.63
CA ARG A 232 7.09 -11.76 7.23
C ARG A 232 8.09 -11.11 6.30
N TYR A 233 7.82 -9.86 5.95
CA TYR A 233 8.66 -9.09 5.05
C TYR A 233 9.14 -7.82 5.74
N TYR A 234 10.42 -7.49 5.55
CA TYR A 234 11.04 -6.31 6.15
C TYR A 234 11.47 -5.35 5.05
N PHE A 235 11.19 -4.06 5.26
CA PHE A 235 11.51 -3.05 4.27
C PHE A 235 11.80 -1.70 4.92
N ASN A 236 12.48 -0.82 4.19
CA ASN A 236 12.90 0.49 4.67
C ASN A 236 12.39 1.60 3.79
N CYS A 237 11.80 2.60 4.42
CA CYS A 237 11.23 3.75 3.75
C CYS A 237 11.93 5.05 4.10
N LYS A 238 12.11 5.89 3.06
CA LYS A 238 12.48 7.31 3.18
C LYS A 238 11.41 8.04 4.03
N PRO A 239 11.77 9.07 4.80
CA PRO A 239 10.78 9.88 5.53
C PRO A 239 9.98 10.80 4.58
N ASN A 240 8.87 11.37 5.06
CA ASN A 240 8.01 12.32 4.33
C ASN A 240 7.46 11.77 3.02
N GLN A 241 6.88 10.59 3.08
CA GLN A 241 6.19 10.00 1.94
C GLN A 241 4.90 9.32 2.37
N PHE A 242 3.98 9.18 1.44
CA PHE A 242 2.89 8.22 1.57
C PHE A 242 3.40 6.84 1.17
N VAL A 243 3.09 5.84 1.99
CA VAL A 243 3.36 4.44 1.68
C VAL A 243 2.04 3.72 1.56
N THR A 244 1.79 3.14 0.39
CA THR A 244 0.62 2.31 0.13
C THR A 244 1.05 0.85 0.04
N ILE A 245 0.47 0.02 0.91
CA ILE A 245 0.66 -1.43 0.96
C ILE A 245 -0.66 -2.06 0.53
N VAL A 246 -0.65 -2.89 -0.50
CA VAL A 246 -1.84 -3.58 -1.01
C VAL A 246 -1.56 -5.07 -1.12
N LEU A 247 -2.52 -5.87 -0.66
CA LEU A 247 -2.46 -7.32 -0.77
C LEU A 247 -3.49 -7.81 -1.78
N VAL A 248 -3.03 -8.17 -2.97
CA VAL A 248 -3.89 -8.64 -4.06
C VAL A 248 -3.93 -10.17 -4.03
N PRO A 249 -5.07 -10.80 -3.72
CA PRO A 249 -5.20 -12.25 -3.81
C PRO A 249 -5.13 -12.69 -5.28
N GLU A 250 -4.51 -13.83 -5.57
CA GLU A 250 -4.53 -14.38 -6.94
C GLU A 250 -5.83 -15.14 -7.25
N HIS A 251 -6.51 -15.59 -6.20
CA HIS A 251 -7.78 -16.30 -6.27
C HIS A 251 -8.88 -15.51 -5.54
N SER A 252 -10.04 -15.36 -6.17
CA SER A 252 -11.13 -14.50 -5.70
C SER A 252 -11.79 -14.91 -4.38
N LEU A 253 -11.44 -16.07 -3.84
CA LEU A 253 -11.98 -16.61 -2.58
C LEU A 253 -10.92 -16.67 -1.47
N ASP A 254 -9.70 -16.19 -1.75
CA ASP A 254 -8.66 -16.08 -0.74
C ASP A 254 -8.79 -14.74 -0.03
N TYR A 255 -8.95 -14.83 1.29
CA TYR A 255 -9.00 -13.68 2.18
C TYR A 255 -7.76 -13.71 3.05
N PHE A 256 -6.98 -12.65 2.93
CA PHE A 256 -5.74 -12.50 3.67
C PHE A 256 -5.82 -11.27 4.57
N ASN A 257 -5.16 -11.35 5.71
CA ASN A 257 -4.95 -10.24 6.62
C ASN A 257 -3.56 -9.65 6.40
N ILE A 258 -3.44 -8.33 6.54
CA ILE A 258 -2.16 -7.65 6.60
C ILE A 258 -2.03 -6.90 7.93
N SER A 259 -0.86 -6.98 8.53
CA SER A 259 -0.50 -6.18 9.70
C SER A 259 0.86 -5.54 9.50
N LEU A 260 0.94 -4.24 9.75
CA LEU A 260 2.15 -3.45 9.69
C LEU A 260 2.69 -3.24 11.11
N PHE A 261 3.97 -3.53 11.30
CA PHE A 261 4.68 -3.40 12.55
C PHE A 261 5.92 -2.52 12.38
N SER A 262 6.36 -1.93 13.49
CA SER A 262 7.70 -1.35 13.56
C SER A 262 8.74 -2.48 13.48
N SER A 263 9.80 -2.29 12.69
CA SER A 263 10.94 -3.21 12.70
C SER A 263 11.74 -3.10 14.00
N THR A 264 11.71 -1.92 14.66
CA THR A 264 12.46 -1.68 15.90
C THR A 264 11.83 -2.31 17.15
N ASP A 265 10.51 -2.46 17.16
CA ASP A 265 9.76 -3.21 18.18
C ASP A 265 8.75 -4.12 17.49
N SER A 266 9.10 -5.41 17.42
CA SER A 266 8.31 -6.45 16.76
C SER A 266 6.93 -6.67 17.37
N SER A 267 6.68 -6.14 18.57
CA SER A 267 5.40 -6.19 19.27
C SER A 267 4.51 -4.97 18.99
N GLU A 268 5.08 -3.90 18.42
CA GLU A 268 4.36 -2.67 18.13
C GLU A 268 3.67 -2.74 16.77
N LYS A 269 2.36 -2.99 16.80
CA LYS A 269 1.49 -2.93 15.62
C LYS A 269 1.12 -1.47 15.32
N ILE A 270 1.43 -1.04 14.10
CA ILE A 270 1.13 0.30 13.59
C ILE A 270 -0.30 0.33 13.06
N ALA A 271 -0.61 -0.59 12.14
CA ALA A 271 -1.89 -0.70 11.44
C ALA A 271 -2.19 -2.16 11.07
N SER A 272 -3.46 -2.48 10.86
CA SER A 272 -3.88 -3.77 10.31
C SER A 272 -5.12 -3.62 9.43
N SER A 273 -5.25 -4.51 8.46
CA SER A 273 -6.41 -4.64 7.60
C SER A 273 -6.78 -6.12 7.47
N ASP A 274 -8.02 -6.43 7.84
CA ASP A 274 -8.63 -7.76 7.92
C ASP A 274 -10.05 -7.77 7.33
N SER A 275 -10.33 -6.82 6.43
CA SER A 275 -11.61 -6.70 5.74
C SER A 275 -11.90 -7.95 4.91
N MET A 276 -13.14 -8.44 4.99
CA MET A 276 -13.67 -9.47 4.10
C MET A 276 -14.44 -8.88 2.91
N ASN A 277 -14.72 -7.58 2.94
CA ASN A 277 -15.54 -6.88 1.95
C ASN A 277 -14.69 -6.17 0.90
N TYR A 278 -13.48 -5.73 1.26
CA TYR A 278 -12.55 -5.02 0.40
C TYR A 278 -11.22 -5.76 0.28
N ILE A 279 -10.47 -5.44 -0.78
CA ILE A 279 -9.08 -5.86 -0.90
C ILE A 279 -8.28 -5.18 0.21
N ASN A 280 -7.55 -5.96 1.00
CA ASN A 280 -6.84 -5.44 2.16
C ASN A 280 -5.67 -4.55 1.73
N PHE A 281 -5.64 -3.35 2.30
CA PHE A 281 -4.59 -2.37 2.08
C PHE A 281 -4.34 -1.53 3.34
N ILE A 282 -3.17 -0.90 3.40
CA ILE A 282 -2.79 0.12 4.37
C ILE A 282 -2.16 1.28 3.60
N GLN A 283 -2.68 2.49 3.76
CA GLN A 283 -2.06 3.71 3.24
C GLN A 283 -1.68 4.60 4.41
N LEU A 284 -0.39 4.83 4.60
CA LEU A 284 0.20 5.52 5.75
C LEU A 284 0.96 6.76 5.29
N GLU A 285 0.81 7.86 6.01
CA GLU A 285 1.70 9.01 5.91
C GLU A 285 2.92 8.82 6.83
N LEU A 286 4.13 8.85 6.28
CA LEU A 286 5.36 8.80 7.07
C LEU A 286 5.85 10.20 7.41
N MET A 287 5.72 10.61 8.67
CA MET A 287 6.18 11.91 9.14
C MET A 287 7.68 11.95 9.52
N ASN A 288 8.24 13.16 9.39
CA ASN A 288 9.64 13.60 9.28
C ASN A 288 10.70 13.15 10.32
N ASN A 289 10.42 12.21 11.23
CA ASN A 289 11.28 12.01 12.40
C ASN A 289 12.07 10.70 12.44
N ASN A 290 11.81 9.71 11.59
CA ASN A 290 12.58 8.46 11.57
C ASN A 290 12.62 7.87 10.14
N ASN A 291 13.75 7.25 9.77
CA ASN A 291 13.74 6.27 8.67
C ASN A 291 12.78 5.16 9.08
N GLY A 292 11.78 4.89 8.23
CA GLY A 292 10.74 3.93 8.55
C GLY A 292 11.19 2.52 8.23
N SER A 293 11.76 1.83 9.21
CA SER A 293 11.99 0.38 9.11
C SER A 293 10.74 -0.35 9.58
N PHE A 294 10.16 -1.16 8.70
CA PHE A 294 8.88 -1.81 8.92
C PHE A 294 8.94 -3.32 8.73
N ARG A 295 7.97 -4.00 9.33
CA ARG A 295 7.67 -5.41 9.08
C ARG A 295 6.22 -5.56 8.67
N ILE A 296 5.96 -6.28 7.58
CA ILE A 296 4.61 -6.67 7.14
C ILE A 296 4.44 -8.14 7.49
N ASP A 297 3.36 -8.45 8.21
CA ASP A 297 2.90 -9.81 8.41
C ASP A 297 1.69 -10.05 7.50
N VAL A 298 1.78 -11.10 6.68
CA VAL A 298 0.67 -11.58 5.84
C VAL A 298 0.21 -12.92 6.39
N SER A 299 -1.08 -13.07 6.64
CA SER A 299 -1.67 -14.33 7.09
C SER A 299 -3.01 -14.60 6.42
N LEU A 300 -3.41 -15.85 6.36
CA LEU A 300 -4.72 -16.21 5.83
C LEU A 300 -5.81 -15.96 6.89
N HIS A 301 -6.93 -15.35 6.48
CA HIS A 301 -8.06 -15.10 7.37
C HIS A 301 -8.84 -16.38 7.66
N GLU A 302 -9.25 -17.09 6.61
CA GLU A 302 -9.97 -18.38 6.70
C GLU A 302 -9.60 -19.28 5.51
N MET A 303 -9.30 -20.56 5.77
CA MET A 303 -9.18 -21.56 4.70
C MET A 303 -10.55 -21.98 4.21
N HIS A 304 -10.86 -21.67 2.95
CA HIS A 304 -11.88 -22.42 2.23
C HIS A 304 -11.29 -23.79 1.85
N GLN A 305 -12.10 -24.86 1.97
CA GLN A 305 -11.68 -26.28 1.92
C GLN A 305 -11.16 -26.78 0.56
N TYR A 306 -10.25 -26.07 -0.10
CA TYR A 306 -9.61 -26.54 -1.32
C TYR A 306 -8.10 -26.72 -1.09
N ILE A 307 -7.57 -27.81 -1.65
CA ILE A 307 -6.22 -28.35 -1.36
C ILE A 307 -5.14 -27.59 -2.16
N LEU A 308 -5.38 -26.32 -2.51
CA LEU A 308 -4.41 -25.52 -3.26
C LEU A 308 -3.72 -24.54 -2.31
N ALA A 309 -2.48 -24.21 -2.63
CA ALA A 309 -1.77 -23.16 -1.91
C ALA A 309 -2.44 -21.80 -2.19
N HIS A 310 -2.44 -20.92 -1.18
CA HIS A 310 -3.10 -19.61 -1.26
C HIS A 310 -2.07 -18.57 -1.66
N SER A 311 -2.07 -18.18 -2.93
CA SER A 311 -1.11 -17.23 -3.49
C SER A 311 -1.63 -15.79 -3.49
N TYR A 312 -0.70 -14.86 -3.31
CA TYR A 312 -0.98 -13.43 -3.26
C TYR A 312 0.15 -12.60 -3.87
N ARG A 313 -0.16 -11.34 -4.17
CA ARG A 313 0.82 -10.31 -4.48
C ARG A 313 0.79 -9.24 -3.42
N LEU A 314 1.88 -9.10 -2.67
CA LEU A 314 2.09 -8.00 -1.75
C LEU A 314 2.78 -6.88 -2.51
N ILE A 315 2.15 -5.72 -2.62
CA ILE A 315 2.68 -4.56 -3.35
C ILE A 315 2.88 -3.42 -2.38
N VAL A 316 4.09 -2.85 -2.39
CA VAL A 316 4.42 -1.64 -1.63
C VAL A 316 4.80 -0.54 -2.61
N THR A 317 4.19 0.63 -2.45
CA THR A 317 4.44 1.81 -3.27
C THR A 317 4.62 3.03 -2.39
N GLY A 318 5.81 3.62 -2.43
CA GLY A 318 6.16 4.86 -1.76
C GLY A 318 6.04 6.06 -2.68
N SER A 319 5.60 7.19 -2.15
CA SER A 319 5.61 8.46 -2.88
C SER A 319 7.01 9.07 -2.91
N HIS A 320 7.30 9.84 -3.94
CA HIS A 320 8.58 10.54 -4.06
C HIS A 320 8.57 11.90 -3.33
N ASP A 321 9.74 12.39 -2.93
CA ASP A 321 9.95 13.64 -2.19
C ASP A 321 9.58 14.90 -3.01
N LEU A 322 9.38 14.75 -4.32
CA LEU A 322 8.90 15.81 -5.22
C LEU A 322 7.42 16.13 -5.07
N LEU A 323 6.63 15.24 -4.45
CA LEU A 323 5.27 15.55 -4.05
C LEU A 323 5.36 16.43 -2.80
N ASP A 324 5.12 17.73 -2.97
CA ASP A 324 5.03 18.68 -1.87
C ASP A 324 3.84 18.27 -0.98
N LEU A 325 4.10 17.56 0.12
CA LEU A 325 3.08 17.03 1.03
C LEU A 325 2.53 18.09 2.00
N LYS A 326 2.41 19.34 1.56
CA LYS A 326 1.84 20.39 2.42
C LYS A 326 0.43 20.02 2.86
N GLU A 327 0.25 19.89 4.17
CA GLU A 327 -1.04 19.62 4.85
C GLU A 327 -2.20 20.49 4.34
N GLU A 328 -1.93 21.72 3.91
CA GLU A 328 -2.97 22.65 3.44
C GLU A 328 -3.69 22.16 2.17
N GLU A 329 -3.06 21.29 1.36
CA GLU A 329 -3.60 20.82 0.08
C GLU A 329 -4.32 19.46 0.19
N ASN A 330 -3.91 18.58 1.12
CA ASN A 330 -4.60 17.32 1.42
C ASN A 330 -5.55 17.44 2.62
N ASN A 331 -6.63 18.18 2.45
CA ASN A 331 -7.62 18.47 3.49
C ASN A 331 -8.68 17.38 3.73
N ILE A 332 -8.41 16.12 3.38
CA ILE A 332 -9.37 15.03 3.59
C ILE A 332 -9.43 14.67 5.07
N LYS A 333 -10.64 14.56 5.61
CA LYS A 333 -10.90 14.23 7.01
C LYS A 333 -12.07 13.27 7.09
N GLY A 334 -12.03 12.37 8.05
CA GLY A 334 -13.14 11.45 8.33
C GLY A 334 -12.71 10.40 9.34
N PRO A 335 -13.66 9.66 9.92
CA PRO A 335 -13.35 8.64 10.91
C PRO A 335 -12.60 7.43 10.33
N HIS A 336 -12.52 7.30 9.00
CA HIS A 336 -11.70 6.28 8.34
C HIS A 336 -10.20 6.57 8.42
N ILE A 337 -9.81 7.82 8.67
CA ILE A 337 -8.42 8.19 8.90
C ILE A 337 -8.12 7.97 10.38
N ILE A 338 -7.27 6.99 10.65
CA ILE A 338 -6.82 6.71 12.00
C ILE A 338 -5.62 7.59 12.29
N GLU A 339 -5.86 8.57 13.15
CA GLU A 339 -4.82 9.43 13.68
C GLU A 339 -3.93 8.67 14.67
N CYS A 340 -2.68 9.12 14.74
CA CYS A 340 -1.89 8.96 15.95
C CYS A 340 -2.26 10.02 17.00
#